data_AF-A0A967IS01-F1
#
_entry.id   AF-A0A967IS01-F1
#
_cell.length_a   1.000
_cell.length_b   1.000
_cell.length_c   1.000
_cell.angle_alpha   90.00
_cell.angle_beta   90.00
_cell.angle_gamma   90.00
#
_symmetry.space_group_name_H-M   'P 1'
#
loop_
_entity.id
_entity.type
_entity.pdbx_description
1 polymer ?
#
loop_
_entity_poly.entity_id
_entity_poly.type
_entity_poly.pdbx_seq_one_letter_code
_entity_poly.pdbx_strand_id
1 'polypeptide(L)'
;REDAASDAARAQIHAISTRVDRALTRGAIEAAAALFIDFWSGDGAWKSMPQSRRDGVRARIEKVRADFEALFTEQITLAALRRLHVPVLCLSGKRSPAVARRVADLLTSTLPDVRSRRFVQAGHMGPVTDADAVNESIVEFFRFLSRRESERTLHAPDSVPLRARAA
;
A
#
# COMPACT_ATOMS: atom_id res chain seq x y z
N ARG A 1 16.79 -9.50 12.47
CA ARG A 1 17.82 -8.88 11.60
C ARG A 1 17.12 -8.47 10.33
N GLU A 2 17.16 -7.20 9.99
CA GLU A 2 16.68 -6.76 8.67
C GLU A 2 17.64 -7.32 7.62
N ASP A 3 17.08 -7.85 6.54
CA ASP A 3 17.85 -8.47 5.46
C ASP A 3 18.27 -7.42 4.42
N ALA A 4 19.25 -7.76 3.58
CA ALA A 4 19.80 -6.86 2.58
C ALA A 4 18.74 -6.27 1.62
N ALA A 5 17.62 -6.98 1.41
CA ALA A 5 16.53 -6.49 0.58
C ALA A 5 15.74 -5.37 1.28
N SER A 6 15.53 -5.47 2.60
CA SER A 6 14.99 -4.37 3.41
C SER A 6 15.91 -3.16 3.44
N ASP A 7 17.22 -3.36 3.57
CA ASP A 7 18.19 -2.26 3.59
C ASP A 7 18.22 -1.52 2.25
N ALA A 8 18.23 -2.26 1.13
CA ALA A 8 18.16 -1.68 -0.20
C ALA A 8 16.84 -0.92 -0.45
N ALA A 9 15.72 -1.47 0.00
CA ALA A 9 14.41 -0.80 -0.07
C ALA A 9 14.39 0.50 0.74
N ARG A 10 14.96 0.48 1.96
CA ARG A 10 15.09 1.67 2.80
C ARG A 10 16.00 2.73 2.17
N ALA A 11 17.14 2.33 1.63
CA ALA A 11 18.04 3.23 0.90
C ALA A 11 17.33 3.89 -0.30
N GLN A 12 16.52 3.13 -1.04
CA GLN A 12 15.75 3.67 -2.17
C GLN A 12 14.78 4.78 -1.74
N ILE A 13 14.02 4.61 -0.65
CA ILE A 13 13.06 5.62 -0.21
C ILE A 13 13.74 6.86 0.40
N HIS A 14 14.87 6.69 1.12
CA HIS A 14 15.68 7.82 1.60
C HIS A 14 16.28 8.62 0.43
N ALA A 15 16.73 7.95 -0.63
CA ALA A 15 17.33 8.62 -1.77
C ALA A 15 16.32 9.52 -2.50
N ILE A 16 15.08 9.05 -2.72
CA ILE A 16 14.05 9.89 -3.34
C ILE A 16 13.62 11.03 -2.41
N SER A 17 13.41 10.75 -1.12
CA SER A 17 13.07 11.79 -0.13
C SER A 17 14.12 12.91 -0.11
N THR A 18 15.42 12.56 -0.03
CA THR A 18 16.53 13.54 -0.04
C THR A 18 16.55 14.37 -1.32
N ARG A 19 16.28 13.76 -2.48
CA ARG A 19 16.28 14.47 -3.77
C ARG A 19 15.10 15.43 -3.89
N VAL A 20 13.92 15.01 -3.43
CA VAL A 20 12.72 15.86 -3.38
C VAL A 20 12.94 17.03 -2.42
N ASP A 21 13.39 16.77 -1.20
CA ASP A 21 13.72 17.78 -0.18
C ASP A 21 14.70 18.83 -0.72
N ARG A 22 15.83 18.40 -1.28
CA ARG A 22 16.83 19.30 -1.86
C ARG A 22 16.29 20.13 -3.03
N ALA A 23 15.38 19.59 -3.83
CA ALA A 23 14.73 20.36 -4.89
C ALA A 23 13.83 21.46 -4.30
N LEU A 24 13.03 21.12 -3.28
CA LEU A 24 12.15 22.06 -2.58
C LEU A 24 12.94 23.14 -1.83
N THR A 25 14.03 22.81 -1.14
CA THR A 25 14.91 23.80 -0.47
C THR A 25 15.44 24.86 -1.44
N ARG A 26 15.59 24.52 -2.73
CA ARG A 26 16.05 25.44 -3.77
C ARG A 26 14.90 26.12 -4.55
N GLY A 27 13.65 25.94 -4.12
CA GLY A 27 12.47 26.45 -4.80
C GLY A 27 12.15 25.74 -6.12
N ALA A 28 12.79 24.61 -6.42
CA ALA A 28 12.63 23.87 -7.68
C ALA A 28 11.40 22.93 -7.64
N ILE A 29 10.21 23.50 -7.50
CA ILE A 29 8.92 22.79 -7.35
C ILE A 29 8.67 21.80 -8.50
N GLU A 30 8.91 22.23 -9.74
CA GLU A 30 8.72 21.38 -10.94
C GLU A 30 9.62 20.13 -10.89
N ALA A 31 10.88 20.32 -10.53
CA ALA A 31 11.83 19.22 -10.44
C ALA A 31 11.48 18.26 -9.30
N ALA A 32 11.05 18.79 -8.14
CA ALA A 32 10.59 17.98 -7.02
C ALA A 32 9.39 17.11 -7.39
N ALA A 33 8.40 17.69 -8.08
CA ALA A 33 7.21 17.00 -8.55
C ALA A 33 7.56 15.92 -9.59
N ALA A 34 8.44 16.24 -10.56
CA ALA A 34 8.90 15.28 -11.56
C ALA A 34 9.62 14.08 -10.93
N LEU A 35 10.54 14.33 -10.01
CA LEU A 35 11.27 13.30 -9.27
C LEU A 35 10.31 12.33 -8.57
N PHE A 36 9.33 12.87 -7.85
CA PHE A 36 8.36 12.07 -7.11
C PHE A 36 7.47 11.24 -8.05
N ILE A 37 6.93 11.87 -9.11
CA ILE A 37 6.03 11.19 -10.04
C ILE A 37 6.74 10.10 -10.82
N ASP A 38 7.92 10.39 -11.36
CA ASP A 38 8.67 9.42 -12.17
C ASP A 38 9.12 8.23 -11.30
N PHE A 39 9.48 8.46 -10.04
CA PHE A 39 9.83 7.38 -9.12
C PHE A 39 8.67 6.37 -8.94
N TRP A 40 7.44 6.85 -8.74
CA TRP A 40 6.29 5.98 -8.50
C TRP A 40 5.64 5.46 -9.78
N SER A 41 5.65 6.26 -10.83
CA SER A 41 4.88 6.01 -12.05
C SER A 41 5.74 5.55 -13.23
N GLY A 42 7.06 5.51 -13.07
CA GLY A 42 8.03 5.19 -14.11
C GLY A 42 8.58 6.43 -14.83
N ASP A 43 9.74 6.27 -15.43
CA ASP A 43 10.47 7.36 -16.09
C ASP A 43 9.61 8.04 -17.18
N GLY A 44 9.60 9.38 -17.16
CA GLY A 44 8.86 10.19 -18.15
C GLY A 44 7.36 10.31 -17.88
N ALA A 45 6.83 9.71 -16.80
CA ALA A 45 5.44 9.85 -16.40
C ALA A 45 5.05 11.31 -16.11
N TRP A 46 5.95 12.10 -15.54
CA TRP A 46 5.73 13.54 -15.32
C TRP A 46 5.52 14.28 -16.65
N LYS A 47 6.38 14.01 -17.62
CA LYS A 47 6.37 14.70 -18.91
C LYS A 47 5.10 14.36 -19.71
N SER A 48 4.64 13.11 -19.64
CA SER A 48 3.43 12.65 -20.32
C SER A 48 2.13 13.03 -19.59
N MET A 49 2.21 13.46 -18.33
CA MET A 49 1.05 13.84 -17.52
C MET A 49 0.36 15.12 -18.06
N PRO A 50 -0.98 15.16 -18.16
CA PRO A 50 -1.71 16.38 -18.52
C PRO A 50 -1.38 17.57 -17.60
N GLN A 51 -1.39 18.79 -18.17
CA GLN A 51 -0.99 20.00 -17.44
C GLN A 51 -1.77 20.20 -16.13
N SER A 52 -3.09 20.00 -16.16
CA SER A 52 -3.96 20.14 -14.98
C SER A 52 -3.58 19.18 -13.84
N ARG A 53 -3.12 17.96 -14.16
CA ARG A 53 -2.64 17.01 -13.16
C ARG A 53 -1.27 17.42 -12.62
N ARG A 54 -0.37 17.91 -13.49
CA ARG A 54 0.92 18.49 -13.05
C ARG A 54 0.71 19.65 -12.08
N ASP A 55 -0.21 20.55 -12.38
CA ASP A 55 -0.58 21.66 -11.49
C ASP A 55 -1.01 21.16 -10.10
N GLY A 56 -1.85 20.11 -10.10
CA GLY A 56 -2.29 19.47 -8.86
C GLY A 56 -1.16 18.83 -8.06
N VAL A 57 -0.17 18.21 -8.71
CA VAL A 57 1.00 17.64 -8.00
C VAL A 57 1.88 18.76 -7.45
N ARG A 58 2.16 19.81 -8.23
CA ARG A 58 2.92 20.98 -7.77
C ARG A 58 2.31 21.60 -6.53
N ALA A 59 0.99 21.76 -6.50
CA ALA A 59 0.28 22.32 -5.35
C ALA A 59 0.40 21.47 -4.06
N ARG A 60 0.81 20.20 -4.17
CA ARG A 60 0.86 19.24 -3.05
C ARG A 60 2.28 18.76 -2.73
N ILE A 61 3.29 19.16 -3.47
CA ILE A 61 4.64 18.57 -3.32
C ILE A 61 5.28 18.91 -1.96
N GLU A 62 4.96 20.05 -1.36
CA GLU A 62 5.38 20.37 0.01
C GLU A 62 4.75 19.41 1.03
N LYS A 63 3.50 19.00 0.82
CA LYS A 63 2.87 17.97 1.66
C LYS A 63 3.58 16.62 1.54
N VAL A 64 4.08 16.27 0.35
CA VAL A 64 4.88 15.05 0.14
C VAL A 64 6.17 15.07 0.96
N ARG A 65 6.80 16.24 1.14
CA ARG A 65 7.95 16.38 2.04
C ARG A 65 7.59 16.01 3.48
N ALA A 66 6.49 16.56 3.99
CA ALA A 66 5.98 16.22 5.32
C ALA A 66 5.59 14.74 5.44
N ASP A 67 5.03 14.13 4.39
CA ASP A 67 4.74 12.69 4.39
C ASP A 67 6.01 11.85 4.57
N PHE A 68 7.13 12.21 3.94
CA PHE A 68 8.40 11.51 4.14
C PHE A 68 8.88 11.61 5.59
N GLU A 69 8.80 12.78 6.21
CA GLU A 69 9.16 12.97 7.62
C GLU A 69 8.30 12.11 8.55
N ALA A 70 6.99 12.07 8.30
CA ALA A 70 6.07 11.21 9.04
C ALA A 70 6.41 9.72 8.86
N LEU A 71 6.73 9.29 7.63
CA LEU A 71 7.11 7.90 7.36
C LEU A 71 8.39 7.47 8.07
N PHE A 72 9.37 8.35 8.23
CA PHE A 72 10.63 8.03 8.91
C PHE A 72 10.53 8.03 10.43
N THR A 73 9.46 8.60 10.97
CA THR A 73 9.20 8.63 12.42
C THR A 73 8.16 7.61 12.86
N GLU A 74 7.57 6.85 11.92
CA GLU A 74 6.65 5.76 12.19
C GLU A 74 7.31 4.61 12.99
N GLN A 75 6.58 4.07 13.96
CA GLN A 75 7.05 3.05 14.91
C GLN A 75 6.28 1.72 14.83
N ILE A 76 5.29 1.59 13.93
CA ILE A 76 4.60 0.33 13.68
C ILE A 76 5.61 -0.77 13.33
N THR A 77 5.59 -1.83 14.13
CA THR A 77 6.46 -3.00 13.95
C THR A 77 5.72 -4.14 13.24
N LEU A 78 6.47 -5.04 12.61
CA LEU A 78 5.90 -6.30 12.08
C LEU A 78 5.20 -7.13 13.19
N ALA A 79 5.70 -7.07 14.42
CA ALA A 79 5.06 -7.73 15.56
C ALA A 79 3.68 -7.13 15.88
N ALA A 80 3.51 -5.82 15.72
CA ALA A 80 2.20 -5.19 15.85
C ALA A 80 1.24 -5.65 14.74
N LEU A 81 1.72 -5.75 13.50
CA LEU A 81 0.94 -6.21 12.36
C LEU A 81 0.48 -7.68 12.50
N ARG A 82 1.26 -8.54 13.16
CA ARG A 82 0.84 -9.93 13.45
C ARG A 82 -0.44 -10.03 14.28
N ARG A 83 -0.80 -8.98 15.03
CA ARG A 83 -2.02 -8.94 15.84
C ARG A 83 -3.27 -8.52 15.05
N LEU A 84 -3.11 -8.18 13.77
CA LEU A 84 -4.22 -7.76 12.91
C LEU A 84 -4.95 -8.99 12.35
N HIS A 85 -6.02 -9.41 13.02
CA HIS A 85 -6.81 -10.61 12.68
C HIS A 85 -7.98 -10.34 11.72
N VAL A 86 -8.01 -9.17 11.10
CA VAL A 86 -9.01 -8.87 10.06
C VAL A 86 -8.50 -9.41 8.71
N PRO A 87 -9.41 -9.81 7.80
CA PRO A 87 -9.02 -10.21 6.45
C PRO A 87 -8.37 -9.06 5.70
N VAL A 88 -7.24 -9.34 5.07
CA VAL A 88 -6.51 -8.37 4.24
C VAL A 88 -6.34 -8.89 2.82
N LEU A 89 -6.61 -8.03 1.84
CA LEU A 89 -6.18 -8.22 0.45
C LEU A 89 -4.94 -7.38 0.19
N CYS A 90 -3.82 -8.02 -0.14
CA CYS A 90 -2.59 -7.35 -0.55
C CYS A 90 -2.39 -7.48 -2.07
N LEU A 91 -2.54 -6.36 -2.78
CA LEU A 91 -2.30 -6.28 -4.23
C LEU A 91 -0.93 -5.65 -4.49
N SER A 92 -0.13 -6.25 -5.36
CA SER A 92 1.21 -5.74 -5.72
C SER A 92 1.49 -5.86 -7.21
N GLY A 93 2.25 -4.91 -7.77
CA GLY A 93 2.74 -4.95 -9.15
C GLY A 93 4.19 -5.41 -9.23
N LYS A 94 4.53 -6.28 -10.18
CA LYS A 94 5.94 -6.71 -10.39
C LYS A 94 6.82 -5.57 -10.90
N ARG A 95 6.23 -4.55 -11.55
CA ARG A 95 6.95 -3.37 -12.07
C ARG A 95 7.00 -2.20 -11.08
N SER A 96 6.37 -2.31 -9.91
CA SER A 96 6.44 -1.26 -8.87
C SER A 96 7.87 -1.08 -8.37
N PRO A 97 8.25 0.08 -7.78
CA PRO A 97 9.55 0.27 -7.16
C PRO A 97 9.88 -0.84 -6.14
N ALA A 98 11.18 -1.11 -5.96
CA ALA A 98 11.66 -2.19 -5.09
C ALA A 98 11.13 -2.05 -3.65
N VAL A 99 11.07 -0.82 -3.12
CA VAL A 99 10.50 -0.54 -1.80
C VAL A 99 9.04 -0.98 -1.68
N ALA A 100 8.21 -0.72 -2.69
CA ALA A 100 6.80 -1.12 -2.68
C ALA A 100 6.64 -2.64 -2.71
N ARG A 101 7.45 -3.33 -3.53
CA ARG A 101 7.45 -4.79 -3.59
C ARG A 101 7.90 -5.39 -2.26
N ARG A 102 8.93 -4.81 -1.64
CA ARG A 102 9.45 -5.26 -0.35
C ARG A 102 8.42 -5.11 0.77
N VAL A 103 7.71 -3.98 0.82
CA VAL A 103 6.60 -3.79 1.77
C VAL A 103 5.52 -4.84 1.56
N ALA A 104 5.12 -5.11 0.31
CA ALA A 104 4.14 -6.16 0.02
C ALA A 104 4.62 -7.54 0.49
N ASP A 105 5.87 -7.91 0.22
CA ASP A 105 6.45 -9.18 0.71
C ASP A 105 6.38 -9.28 2.24
N LEU A 106 6.82 -8.23 2.94
CA LEU A 106 6.79 -8.17 4.40
C LEU A 106 5.37 -8.27 4.97
N LEU A 107 4.39 -7.59 4.38
CA LEU A 107 2.99 -7.67 4.81
C LEU A 107 2.45 -9.09 4.61
N THR A 108 2.67 -9.68 3.44
CA THR A 108 2.16 -11.03 3.12
C THR A 108 2.81 -12.14 3.94
N SER A 109 4.05 -11.96 4.40
CA SER A 109 4.71 -12.91 5.30
C SER A 109 4.39 -12.71 6.78
N THR A 110 3.71 -11.60 7.14
CA THR A 110 3.52 -11.18 8.54
C THR A 110 2.06 -11.24 8.96
N LEU A 111 1.13 -10.83 8.10
CA LEU A 111 -0.28 -10.77 8.44
C LEU A 111 -0.88 -12.19 8.53
N PRO A 112 -1.70 -12.48 9.56
CA PRO A 112 -2.21 -13.82 9.80
C PRO A 112 -3.34 -14.24 8.84
N ASP A 113 -4.12 -13.28 8.32
CA ASP A 113 -5.25 -13.51 7.42
C ASP A 113 -5.11 -12.63 6.17
N VAL A 114 -4.16 -12.99 5.30
CA VAL A 114 -3.84 -12.21 4.10
C VAL A 114 -4.00 -13.06 2.84
N ARG A 115 -4.75 -12.52 1.89
CA ARG A 115 -4.75 -12.99 0.49
C ARG A 115 -3.93 -12.03 -0.33
N SER A 116 -3.09 -12.55 -1.21
CA SER A 116 -2.24 -11.71 -2.05
C SER A 116 -2.40 -12.03 -3.53
N ARG A 117 -2.29 -10.98 -4.36
CA ARG A 117 -2.22 -11.11 -5.83
C ARG A 117 -1.11 -10.21 -6.33
N ARG A 118 -0.24 -10.77 -7.18
CA ARG A 118 0.88 -10.07 -7.79
C ARG A 118 0.68 -9.96 -9.30
N PHE A 119 0.44 -8.75 -9.79
CA PHE A 119 0.23 -8.46 -11.20
C PHE A 119 1.57 -8.37 -11.94
N VAL A 120 1.72 -9.11 -13.03
CA VAL A 120 2.96 -9.12 -13.82
C VAL A 120 3.19 -7.81 -14.57
N GLN A 121 2.12 -7.22 -15.10
CA GLN A 121 2.18 -6.05 -15.97
C GLN A 121 2.06 -4.72 -15.22
N ALA A 122 1.47 -4.72 -14.02
CA ALA A 122 1.19 -3.50 -13.28
C ALA A 122 2.43 -2.95 -12.56
N GLY A 123 2.51 -1.62 -12.53
CA GLY A 123 3.43 -0.84 -11.68
C GLY A 123 2.77 -0.43 -10.36
N HIS A 124 3.34 0.57 -9.68
CA HIS A 124 2.76 1.08 -8.43
C HIS A 124 1.40 1.73 -8.66
N MET A 125 1.26 2.44 -9.78
CA MET A 125 0.01 3.07 -10.21
C MET A 125 -0.99 2.08 -10.86
N GLY A 126 -0.84 0.78 -10.63
CA GLY A 126 -1.77 -0.26 -11.09
C GLY A 126 -3.26 0.06 -10.84
N PRO A 127 -3.67 0.67 -9.70
CA PRO A 127 -5.06 1.08 -9.51
C PRO A 127 -5.60 2.08 -10.54
N VAL A 128 -4.72 2.82 -11.22
CA VAL A 128 -5.05 3.81 -12.25
C VAL A 128 -4.81 3.24 -13.65
N THR A 129 -3.69 2.54 -13.86
CA THR A 129 -3.27 2.06 -15.18
C THR A 129 -3.91 0.73 -15.57
N ASP A 130 -4.28 -0.08 -14.58
CA ASP A 130 -4.79 -1.44 -14.74
C ASP A 130 -6.07 -1.62 -13.88
N ALA A 131 -6.90 -0.57 -13.86
CA ALA A 131 -8.02 -0.43 -12.93
C ALA A 131 -8.98 -1.63 -12.94
N ASP A 132 -9.31 -2.17 -14.11
CA ASP A 132 -10.24 -3.30 -14.22
C ASP A 132 -9.74 -4.55 -13.48
N ALA A 133 -8.46 -4.90 -13.67
CA ALA A 133 -7.85 -6.06 -13.02
C ALA A 133 -7.72 -5.88 -11.50
N VAL A 134 -7.45 -4.65 -11.07
CA VAL A 134 -7.43 -4.28 -9.63
C VAL A 134 -8.83 -4.37 -9.04
N ASN A 135 -9.83 -3.77 -9.69
CA ASN A 135 -11.22 -3.75 -9.24
C ASN A 135 -11.83 -5.16 -9.19
N GLU A 136 -11.54 -6.01 -10.20
CA GLU A 136 -11.95 -7.41 -10.21
C GLU A 136 -11.43 -8.15 -8.96
N SER A 137 -10.16 -7.96 -8.61
CA SER A 137 -9.55 -8.58 -7.43
C SER A 137 -10.21 -8.14 -6.13
N ILE A 138 -10.60 -6.86 -6.04
CA ILE A 138 -11.32 -6.31 -4.89
C ILE A 138 -12.72 -6.94 -4.79
N VAL A 139 -13.45 -7.02 -5.90
CA VAL A 139 -14.79 -7.64 -5.94
C VAL A 139 -14.73 -9.12 -5.57
N GLU A 140 -13.75 -9.87 -6.09
CA GLU A 140 -13.53 -11.27 -5.72
C GLU A 140 -13.25 -11.43 -4.22
N PHE A 141 -12.49 -10.52 -3.64
CA PHE A 141 -12.23 -10.53 -2.21
C PHE A 141 -13.49 -10.28 -1.40
N PHE A 142 -14.33 -9.31 -1.76
CA PHE A 142 -15.61 -9.10 -1.10
C PHE A 142 -16.53 -10.32 -1.19
N ARG A 143 -16.64 -10.95 -2.36
CA ARG A 143 -17.40 -12.20 -2.52
C ARG A 143 -16.87 -13.32 -1.63
N PHE A 144 -15.55 -13.43 -1.49
CA PHE A 144 -14.92 -14.38 -0.57
C PHE A 144 -15.32 -14.10 0.89
N LEU A 145 -15.28 -12.84 1.33
CA LEU A 145 -15.68 -12.46 2.68
C LEU A 145 -17.15 -12.76 2.96
N SER A 146 -18.05 -12.41 2.05
CA SER A 146 -19.49 -12.70 2.20
C SER A 146 -19.79 -14.18 2.35
N ARG A 147 -19.08 -15.06 1.61
CA ARG A 147 -19.21 -16.52 1.76
C ARG A 147 -18.73 -16.99 3.13
N ARG A 148 -17.56 -16.51 3.57
CA ARG A 148 -16.96 -16.89 4.85
C ARG A 148 -17.82 -16.48 6.04
N GLU A 149 -18.48 -15.33 5.97
CA GLU A 149 -19.44 -14.89 7.00
C GLU A 149 -20.70 -15.75 7.03
N SER A 150 -21.22 -16.13 5.86
CA SER A 150 -22.38 -17.01 5.74
C SER A 150 -22.10 -18.39 6.35
N GLU A 151 -20.95 -18.98 6.03
CA GLU A 151 -20.49 -20.26 6.58
C GLU A 151 -20.28 -20.19 8.10
N ARG A 152 -19.70 -19.10 8.62
CA ARG A 152 -19.54 -18.90 10.07
C ARG A 152 -20.88 -18.83 10.79
N THR A 153 -21.88 -18.23 10.16
CA THR A 153 -23.24 -18.10 10.73
C THR A 153 -23.97 -19.44 10.74
N LEU A 154 -23.78 -20.25 9.70
CA LEU A 154 -24.37 -21.59 9.59
C LEU A 154 -23.78 -22.62 10.57
N HIS A 155 -22.54 -22.41 11.03
CA HIS A 155 -21.82 -23.35 11.90
C HIS A 155 -21.61 -22.85 13.34
N ALA A 156 -22.26 -21.74 13.73
CA ALA A 156 -22.29 -21.32 15.11
C ALA A 156 -23.12 -22.35 15.92
N PRO A 157 -22.59 -22.93 17.01
CA PRO A 157 -23.34 -23.88 17.81
C PRO A 157 -24.60 -23.19 18.36
N ASP A 158 -25.75 -23.86 18.24
CA ASP A 158 -27.01 -23.41 18.83
C ASP A 158 -26.76 -22.98 20.28
N SER A 159 -26.95 -21.70 20.56
CA SER A 159 -26.85 -21.16 21.91
C SER A 159 -27.75 -21.97 22.84
N VAL A 160 -27.15 -22.63 23.82
CA VAL A 160 -27.85 -23.38 24.88
C VAL A 160 -28.95 -22.48 25.47
N PRO A 161 -30.23 -22.88 25.46
CA PRO A 161 -31.26 -22.03 26.02
C PRO A 161 -31.02 -21.88 27.53
N LEU A 162 -31.00 -20.63 28.01
CA LEU A 162 -30.99 -20.33 29.43
C LEU A 162 -32.19 -21.06 30.07
N ARG A 163 -31.90 -22.09 30.88
CA ARG A 163 -32.91 -22.68 31.75
C ARG A 163 -33.36 -21.60 32.74
N ALA A 164 -34.62 -21.21 32.65
CA ALA A 164 -35.29 -20.41 33.67
C ALA A 164 -35.15 -21.12 35.02
N ARG A 165 -34.46 -20.46 35.98
CA ARG A 165 -34.57 -20.82 37.38
C ARG A 165 -35.85 -20.18 37.92
N ALA A 166 -36.86 -21.02 38.12
CA ALA A 166 -37.97 -20.73 39.01
C ALA A 166 -37.79 -21.56 40.29
N ALA A 167 -38.18 -20.95 41.42
CA ALA A 167 -38.15 -21.37 42.83
C ALA A 167 -37.03 -20.70 43.64
#